data_AF-A0A946TVV8-F1
#
_entry.id   AF-A0A946TVV8-F1
#
_cell.length_a   1.000
_cell.length_b   1.000
_cell.length_c   1.000
_cell.angle_alpha   90.00
_cell.angle_beta   90.00
_cell.angle_gamma   90.00
#
_symmetry.space_group_name_H-M   'P 1'
#
loop_
_entity.id
_entity.type
_entity.pdbx_description
1 polymer ?
#
loop_
_entity_poly.entity_id
_entity_poly.type
_entity_poly.pdbx_seq_one_letter_code
_entity_poly.pdbx_strand_id
1 'polypeptide(L)'
;MQWSYYSFDPKEILPKEKGSRYRKVTYPTGMEIWNMPEFDADKAGWEKGLQPFGQLDGKLVPLLETCTATFCRCSERPQTLWEKEVLLVRATVELPPLKKDHRYRIVVGGSGHVNSGEGYAIYLNGKLLGESKTGVEVRQGGQPRGCYIYSDLRDEIKGGKVTLAVTSFLRYNHPRRGLQPPRGHLSLQIEKQKMPSLK
;
A
#
# COMPACT_ATOMS: atom_id res chain seq x y z
N MET A 1 -6.19 12.47 7.67
CA MET A 1 -6.23 11.32 8.61
C MET A 1 -4.81 10.84 8.83
N GLN A 2 -4.43 10.63 10.08
CA GLN A 2 -3.11 10.12 10.45
C GLN A 2 -3.10 8.59 10.45
N TRP A 3 -1.99 8.00 10.00
CA TRP A 3 -1.77 6.57 9.92
C TRP A 3 -0.65 6.16 10.86
N SER A 4 -0.73 4.97 11.44
CA SER A 4 0.42 4.39 12.16
C SER A 4 1.27 3.63 11.15
N TYR A 5 2.58 3.79 11.22
CA TYR A 5 3.49 3.10 10.31
C TYR A 5 4.74 2.61 11.02
N TYR A 6 5.35 1.60 10.42
CA TYR A 6 6.63 1.07 10.84
C TYR A 6 7.42 0.63 9.60
N SER A 7 8.68 1.06 9.52
CA SER A 7 9.55 0.71 8.41
C SER A 7 10.80 0.01 8.92
N PHE A 8 11.16 -1.13 8.32
CA PHE A 8 12.31 -1.92 8.74
C PHE A 8 12.99 -2.62 7.58
N ASP A 9 14.26 -2.98 7.80
CA ASP A 9 15.02 -3.84 6.91
C ASP A 9 14.81 -5.30 7.40
N PRO A 10 14.25 -6.20 6.58
CA PRO A 10 14.00 -7.58 6.97
C PRO A 10 15.32 -8.37 7.12
N LYS A 11 15.31 -9.42 7.94
CA LYS A 11 16.51 -10.29 8.13
C LYS A 11 16.87 -11.04 6.85
N GLU A 12 15.88 -11.33 6.01
CA GLU A 12 16.06 -12.00 4.73
C GLU A 12 16.78 -11.07 3.74
N ILE A 13 18.00 -11.43 3.35
CA ILE A 13 18.78 -10.63 2.41
C ILE A 13 18.43 -11.04 0.97
N LEU A 14 18.03 -10.06 0.16
CA LEU A 14 17.93 -10.20 -1.29
C LEU A 14 18.89 -9.23 -2.00
N PRO A 15 19.63 -9.68 -3.04
CA PRO A 15 20.45 -8.80 -3.87
C PRO A 15 19.62 -7.63 -4.40
N LYS A 16 20.14 -6.40 -4.28
CA LYS A 16 19.41 -5.18 -4.69
C LYS A 16 19.26 -5.06 -6.19
N GLU A 17 20.09 -5.78 -6.94
CA GLU A 17 20.12 -5.84 -8.40
C GLU A 17 18.94 -6.68 -8.94
N LYS A 18 18.37 -7.56 -8.11
CA LYS A 18 17.22 -8.38 -8.45
C LYS A 18 15.92 -7.65 -8.09
N GLY A 19 14.94 -7.69 -9.00
CA GLY A 19 13.58 -7.21 -8.75
C GLY A 19 12.76 -8.21 -7.96
N SER A 20 11.44 -7.96 -7.85
CA SER A 20 10.50 -8.85 -7.14
C SER A 20 10.87 -9.06 -5.67
N ARG A 21 11.03 -7.95 -4.93
CA ARG A 21 11.39 -8.03 -3.51
C ARG A 21 10.24 -8.42 -2.61
N TYR A 22 8.99 -8.26 -3.06
CA TYR A 22 7.84 -8.68 -2.28
C TYR A 22 7.92 -10.17 -1.97
N ARG A 23 7.98 -10.50 -0.69
CA ARG A 23 8.14 -11.86 -0.18
C ARG A 23 7.62 -11.93 1.25
N LYS A 24 7.43 -13.16 1.74
CA LYS A 24 7.30 -13.37 3.19
C LYS A 24 8.60 -12.96 3.87
N VAL A 25 8.50 -12.08 4.86
CA VAL A 25 9.62 -11.61 5.68
C VAL A 25 9.35 -11.90 7.14
N THR A 26 10.42 -12.02 7.92
CA THR A 26 10.32 -12.09 9.37
C THR A 26 10.02 -10.70 9.91
N TYR A 27 8.86 -10.54 10.53
CA TYR A 27 8.52 -9.30 11.23
C TYR A 27 9.32 -9.16 12.53
N PRO A 28 9.59 -7.93 12.99
CA PRO A 28 10.13 -7.72 14.34
C PRO A 28 9.24 -8.36 15.40
N THR A 29 9.85 -8.78 16.51
CA THR A 29 9.15 -9.41 17.63
C THR A 29 7.97 -8.55 18.11
N GLY A 30 6.81 -9.17 18.29
CA GLY A 30 5.59 -8.49 18.74
C GLY A 30 4.78 -7.85 17.61
N MET A 31 5.20 -7.98 16.35
CA MET A 31 4.49 -7.48 15.18
C MET A 31 3.78 -8.58 14.39
N GLU A 32 3.62 -9.79 14.93
CA GLU A 32 3.06 -10.94 14.21
C GLU A 32 1.60 -10.70 13.79
N ILE A 33 0.87 -9.92 14.60
CA ILE A 33 -0.54 -9.59 14.40
C ILE A 33 -0.77 -8.13 13.99
N TRP A 34 0.26 -7.45 13.45
CA TRP A 34 0.23 -6.01 13.18
C TRP A 34 -0.97 -5.51 12.37
N ASN A 35 -1.56 -6.39 11.55
CA ASN A 35 -2.71 -6.12 10.68
C ASN A 35 -4.08 -6.35 11.38
N MET A 36 -4.10 -6.96 12.57
CA MET A 36 -5.31 -7.25 13.34
C MET A 36 -5.81 -5.98 14.08
N PRO A 37 -7.11 -5.89 14.43
CA PRO A 37 -7.65 -4.78 15.21
C PRO A 37 -7.01 -4.64 16.59
N GLU A 38 -6.84 -5.76 17.30
CA GLU A 38 -6.25 -5.86 18.65
C GLU A 38 -4.79 -5.41 18.76
N PHE A 39 -4.07 -5.28 17.63
CA PHE A 39 -2.71 -4.76 17.67
C PHE A 39 -2.70 -3.28 18.10
N ASP A 40 -1.89 -2.96 19.10
CA ASP A 40 -1.71 -1.60 19.62
C ASP A 40 -0.40 -1.02 19.07
N ALA A 41 -0.52 -0.22 18.01
CA ALA A 41 0.63 0.36 17.33
C ALA A 41 1.37 1.37 18.21
N ASP A 42 0.66 2.06 19.11
CA ASP A 42 1.26 3.06 20.00
C ASP A 42 2.12 2.37 21.06
N LYS A 43 1.62 1.30 21.67
CA LYS A 43 2.43 0.47 22.59
C LYS A 43 3.59 -0.23 21.90
N ALA A 44 3.45 -0.57 20.62
CA ALA A 44 4.54 -1.14 19.81
C ALA A 44 5.57 -0.09 19.34
N GLY A 45 5.41 1.19 19.71
CA GLY A 45 6.34 2.26 19.36
C GLY A 45 6.30 2.65 17.89
N TRP A 46 5.17 2.45 17.20
CA TRP A 46 5.03 2.86 15.81
C TRP A 46 4.91 4.38 15.69
N GLU A 47 5.42 4.91 14.61
CA GLU A 47 5.33 6.32 14.29
C GLU A 47 3.98 6.66 13.65
N LYS A 48 3.68 7.96 13.61
CA LYS A 48 2.46 8.48 13.00
C LYS A 48 2.78 9.35 11.79
N GLY A 49 2.13 9.06 10.67
CA GLY A 49 2.42 9.69 9.38
C GLY A 49 1.18 10.03 8.57
N LEU A 50 1.39 10.78 7.49
CA LEU A 50 0.37 11.14 6.51
C LEU A 50 0.73 10.53 5.16
N GLN A 51 -0.30 10.06 4.44
CA GLN A 51 -0.13 9.60 3.08
C GLN A 51 0.02 10.79 2.09
N PRO A 52 0.74 10.63 0.98
CA PRO A 52 1.46 9.43 0.59
C PRO A 52 2.73 9.16 1.39
N PHE A 53 3.01 7.89 1.63
CA PHE A 53 4.30 7.41 2.11
C PHE A 53 5.20 7.18 0.91
N GLY A 54 6.46 7.59 0.97
CA GLY A 54 7.34 7.34 -0.15
C GLY A 54 8.72 7.93 0.00
N GLN A 55 9.54 7.64 -1.00
CA GLN A 55 10.83 8.27 -1.18
C GLN A 55 11.29 8.13 -2.63
N LEU A 56 12.18 9.02 -3.02
CA LEU A 56 13.07 8.86 -4.15
C LEU A 56 14.47 9.26 -3.68
N ASP A 57 15.36 8.28 -3.55
CA ASP A 57 16.73 8.50 -3.06
C ASP A 57 16.78 9.22 -1.69
N GLY A 58 16.01 8.73 -0.73
CA GLY A 58 15.90 9.31 0.61
C GLY A 58 15.14 10.64 0.69
N LYS A 59 14.55 11.13 -0.40
CA LYS A 59 13.87 12.43 -0.45
C LYS A 59 12.36 12.30 -0.59
N LEU A 60 11.64 13.20 0.08
CA LEU A 60 10.19 13.38 -0.04
C LEU A 60 9.85 14.20 -1.29
N VAL A 61 10.03 13.59 -2.46
CA VAL A 61 9.69 14.17 -3.76
C VAL A 61 8.73 13.25 -4.52
N PRO A 62 7.89 13.80 -5.42
CA PRO A 62 7.08 13.01 -6.32
C PRO A 62 7.92 12.05 -7.18
N LEU A 63 7.33 10.91 -7.59
CA LEU A 63 7.99 10.02 -8.54
C LEU A 63 7.93 10.57 -9.97
N LEU A 64 6.86 11.29 -10.30
CA LEU A 64 6.68 11.99 -11.57
C LEU A 64 5.67 13.12 -11.39
N GLU A 65 6.13 14.37 -11.43
CA GLU A 65 5.29 15.57 -11.19
C GLU A 65 4.15 15.73 -12.20
N THR A 66 4.32 15.23 -13.43
CA THR A 66 3.34 15.38 -14.52
C THR A 66 2.28 14.27 -14.56
N CYS A 67 2.24 13.36 -13.59
CA CYS A 67 1.24 12.30 -13.57
C CYS A 67 -0.16 12.87 -13.29
N THR A 68 -1.09 12.67 -14.23
CA THR A 68 -2.49 13.11 -14.13
C THR A 68 -3.45 11.99 -13.71
N ALA A 69 -2.97 10.76 -13.58
CA ALA A 69 -3.78 9.62 -13.17
C ALA A 69 -4.15 9.74 -11.68
N THR A 70 -5.42 10.02 -11.40
CA THR A 70 -5.94 10.26 -10.04
C THR A 70 -5.78 9.06 -9.11
N PHE A 71 -5.82 7.84 -9.65
CA PHE A 71 -5.58 6.59 -8.91
C PHE A 71 -4.10 6.38 -8.56
N CYS A 72 -3.19 7.04 -9.28
CA CYS A 72 -1.75 6.81 -9.14
C CYS A 72 -1.15 7.69 -8.06
N ARG A 73 -1.56 8.97 -7.96
CA ARG A 73 -1.06 9.95 -6.98
C ARG A 73 0.46 10.13 -6.92
N CYS A 74 1.23 9.56 -7.86
CA CYS A 74 2.69 9.60 -7.80
C CYS A 74 3.29 10.98 -8.13
N SER A 75 2.46 11.92 -8.58
CA SER A 75 2.76 13.36 -8.69
C SER A 75 2.61 14.11 -7.38
N GLU A 76 1.94 13.52 -6.38
CA GLU A 76 1.85 14.12 -5.06
C GLU A 76 3.15 13.95 -4.29
N ARG A 77 3.57 15.01 -3.62
CA ARG A 77 4.73 14.97 -2.72
C ARG A 77 4.41 14.05 -1.54
N PRO A 78 5.22 13.01 -1.26
CA PRO A 78 5.05 12.20 -0.05
C PRO A 78 5.12 13.07 1.20
N GLN A 79 4.26 12.78 2.18
CA GLN A 79 4.21 13.48 3.47
C GLN A 79 4.91 12.71 4.59
N THR A 80 5.27 11.46 4.34
CA THR A 80 6.00 10.63 5.30
C THR A 80 7.05 9.79 4.58
N LEU A 81 8.25 9.76 5.17
CA LEU A 81 9.39 9.11 4.56
C LEU A 81 9.27 7.60 4.76
N TRP A 82 9.27 6.87 3.66
CA TRP A 82 9.39 5.42 3.70
C TRP A 82 10.88 5.08 3.66
N GLU A 83 11.50 4.89 4.83
CA GLU A 83 12.96 4.84 4.96
C GLU A 83 13.60 3.51 4.60
N LYS A 84 13.01 2.40 5.06
CA LYS A 84 13.60 1.06 5.01
C LYS A 84 12.92 0.18 3.98
N GLU A 85 13.47 -0.99 3.69
CA GLU A 85 12.96 -1.85 2.63
C GLU A 85 11.46 -2.15 2.75
N VAL A 86 10.98 -2.53 3.94
CA VAL A 86 9.58 -2.87 4.17
C VAL A 86 8.87 -1.71 4.84
N LEU A 87 7.62 -1.47 4.43
CA LEU A 87 6.70 -0.58 5.12
C LEU A 87 5.47 -1.36 5.56
N LEU A 88 5.08 -1.16 6.81
CA LEU A 88 3.79 -1.54 7.36
C LEU A 88 3.02 -0.26 7.65
N VAL A 89 1.78 -0.17 7.20
CA VAL A 89 0.91 0.99 7.46
C VAL A 89 -0.45 0.48 7.91
N ARG A 90 -1.02 1.09 8.96
CA ARG A 90 -2.38 0.78 9.40
C ARG A 90 -3.10 1.99 9.95
N ALA A 91 -4.42 1.98 9.84
CA ALA A 91 -5.28 2.91 10.54
C ALA A 91 -6.65 2.31 10.79
N THR A 92 -7.30 2.77 11.85
CA THR A 92 -8.71 2.51 12.10
C THR A 92 -9.53 3.57 11.39
N VAL A 93 -10.26 3.17 10.35
CA VAL A 93 -11.11 4.03 9.54
C VAL A 93 -12.57 3.77 9.88
N GLU A 94 -13.40 4.80 9.87
CA GLU A 94 -14.85 4.64 9.98
C GLU A 94 -15.46 4.58 8.58
N LEU A 95 -16.09 3.46 8.24
CA LEU A 95 -16.75 3.27 6.96
C LEU A 95 -18.28 3.33 7.14
N PRO A 96 -19.00 3.99 6.24
CA PRO A 96 -20.45 3.87 6.20
C PRO A 96 -20.84 2.44 5.75
N PRO A 97 -22.08 1.99 6.05
CA PRO A 97 -22.61 0.75 5.48
C PRO A 97 -22.49 0.75 3.95
N LEU A 98 -22.05 -0.38 3.39
CA LEU A 98 -21.84 -0.50 1.96
C LEU A 98 -23.18 -0.58 1.21
N LYS A 99 -23.36 0.29 0.21
CA LYS A 99 -24.60 0.35 -0.58
C LYS A 99 -24.72 -0.87 -1.48
N LYS A 100 -25.89 -1.51 -1.49
CA LYS A 100 -26.15 -2.76 -2.26
C LYS A 100 -25.90 -2.59 -3.76
N ASP A 101 -26.32 -1.44 -4.32
CA ASP A 101 -26.22 -1.06 -5.73
C ASP A 101 -24.88 -0.41 -6.12
N HIS A 102 -23.86 -0.48 -5.27
CA HIS A 102 -22.53 0.08 -5.54
C HIS A 102 -21.44 -1.00 -5.50
N ARG A 103 -20.32 -0.73 -6.17
CA ARG A 103 -19.05 -1.45 -6.00
C ARG A 103 -18.05 -0.57 -5.27
N TYR A 104 -17.20 -1.22 -4.49
CA TYR A 104 -16.15 -0.57 -3.72
C TYR A 104 -14.80 -1.22 -4.05
N ARG A 105 -13.75 -0.43 -4.10
CA ARG A 105 -12.38 -0.91 -4.25
C ARG A 105 -11.43 -0.10 -3.38
N ILE A 106 -10.35 -0.73 -2.98
CA ILE A 106 -9.18 -0.09 -2.40
C ILE A 106 -8.15 0.04 -3.51
N VAL A 107 -7.70 1.26 -3.75
CA VAL A 107 -6.67 1.58 -4.74
C VAL A 107 -5.38 1.91 -4.01
N VAL A 108 -4.28 1.33 -4.51
CA VAL A 108 -2.93 1.57 -4.02
C VAL A 108 -2.25 2.60 -4.92
N GLY A 109 -2.15 3.83 -4.43
CA GLY A 109 -1.37 4.88 -5.09
C GLY A 109 0.11 4.50 -5.18
N GLY A 110 0.79 5.01 -6.20
CA GLY A 110 2.15 4.65 -6.60
C GLY A 110 2.21 3.32 -7.37
N SER A 111 1.34 2.36 -7.07
CA SER A 111 1.33 1.05 -7.73
C SER A 111 0.81 1.08 -9.19
N GLY A 112 0.44 2.23 -9.72
CA GLY A 112 0.21 2.43 -11.16
C GLY A 112 1.44 2.95 -11.91
N HIS A 113 2.47 3.40 -11.18
CA HIS A 113 3.70 3.97 -11.75
C HIS A 113 4.75 2.87 -11.96
N VAL A 114 5.39 2.90 -13.13
CA VAL A 114 6.43 1.93 -13.49
C VAL A 114 7.61 2.05 -12.52
N ASN A 115 8.10 0.92 -12.04
CA ASN A 115 9.19 0.83 -11.06
C ASN A 115 8.94 1.60 -9.74
N SER A 116 7.68 1.76 -9.32
CA SER A 116 7.33 2.30 -8.01
C SER A 116 7.09 1.17 -7.01
N GLY A 117 8.04 0.95 -6.11
CA GLY A 117 7.94 -0.10 -5.10
C GLY A 117 7.86 -1.52 -5.67
N GLU A 118 7.64 -2.48 -4.78
CA GLU A 118 7.68 -3.91 -5.02
C GLU A 118 6.49 -4.56 -4.32
N GLY A 119 5.47 -4.95 -5.09
CA GLY A 119 4.27 -5.62 -4.60
C GLY A 119 3.52 -4.91 -3.47
N TYR A 120 2.43 -5.52 -3.00
CA TYR A 120 1.71 -5.10 -1.79
C TYR A 120 0.80 -6.21 -1.28
N ALA A 121 0.39 -6.13 -0.02
CA ALA A 121 -0.77 -6.85 0.52
C ALA A 121 -1.64 -5.91 1.33
N ILE A 122 -2.96 -5.97 1.10
CA ILE A 122 -3.97 -5.17 1.78
C ILE A 122 -4.78 -6.08 2.70
N TYR A 123 -4.98 -5.63 3.93
CA TYR A 123 -5.72 -6.34 4.96
C TYR A 123 -6.85 -5.48 5.51
N LEU A 124 -7.96 -6.13 5.85
CA LEU A 124 -9.08 -5.54 6.57
C LEU A 124 -9.37 -6.41 7.79
N ASN A 125 -9.29 -5.82 8.98
CA ASN A 125 -9.46 -6.54 10.25
C ASN A 125 -8.62 -7.83 10.31
N GLY A 126 -7.37 -7.76 9.81
CA GLY A 126 -6.46 -8.91 9.73
C GLY A 126 -6.67 -9.85 8.53
N LYS A 127 -7.81 -9.81 7.85
CA LYS A 127 -8.10 -10.65 6.68
C LYS A 127 -7.46 -10.07 5.42
N LEU A 128 -6.73 -10.90 4.67
CA LEU A 128 -6.16 -10.50 3.38
C LEU A 128 -7.26 -10.23 2.36
N LEU A 129 -7.32 -9.00 1.85
CA LEU A 129 -8.27 -8.59 0.82
C LEU A 129 -7.73 -8.76 -0.60
N GLY A 130 -6.43 -8.54 -0.77
CA GLY A 130 -5.78 -8.68 -2.05
C GLY A 130 -4.30 -8.38 -1.95
N GLU A 131 -3.53 -9.06 -2.80
CA GLU A 131 -2.09 -8.88 -2.87
C GLU A 131 -1.61 -8.84 -4.32
N SER A 132 -0.49 -8.15 -4.51
CA SER A 132 0.34 -8.27 -5.68
C SER A 132 1.72 -8.71 -5.25
N LYS A 133 2.16 -9.88 -5.74
CA LYS A 133 3.51 -10.39 -5.46
C LYS A 133 4.61 -9.73 -6.31
N THR A 134 4.22 -8.87 -7.25
CA THR A 134 5.15 -8.23 -8.19
C THR A 134 5.00 -6.71 -8.19
N GLY A 135 6.12 -6.02 -8.39
CA GLY A 135 6.16 -4.60 -8.74
C GLY A 135 5.60 -4.34 -10.15
N VAL A 136 5.60 -3.08 -10.57
CA VAL A 136 5.15 -2.67 -11.91
C VAL A 136 6.35 -2.60 -12.84
N GLU A 137 6.45 -3.54 -13.77
CA GLU A 137 7.54 -3.56 -14.74
C GLU A 137 7.32 -2.58 -15.91
N VAL A 138 8.36 -2.43 -16.74
CA VAL A 138 8.32 -1.59 -17.94
C VAL A 138 7.15 -1.99 -18.84
N ARG A 139 6.35 -1.00 -19.27
CA ARG A 139 5.11 -1.15 -20.07
C ARG A 139 3.92 -1.78 -19.34
N GLN A 140 3.99 -2.00 -18.02
CA GLN A 140 2.85 -2.50 -17.23
C GLN A 140 2.17 -1.40 -16.37
N GLY A 141 2.65 -0.16 -16.46
CA GLY A 141 2.07 0.98 -15.74
C GLY A 141 0.79 1.52 -16.36
N GLY A 142 0.19 2.52 -15.70
CA GLY A 142 -0.99 3.22 -16.18
C GLY A 142 -2.32 2.50 -15.89
N GLN A 143 -2.30 1.46 -15.08
CA GLN A 143 -3.50 0.76 -14.62
C GLN A 143 -3.67 0.89 -13.10
N PRO A 144 -4.91 1.12 -12.60
CA PRO A 144 -5.17 1.11 -11.17
C PRO A 144 -4.93 -0.29 -10.59
N ARG A 145 -4.25 -0.34 -9.45
CA ARG A 145 -3.96 -1.58 -8.70
C ARG A 145 -4.52 -1.47 -7.29
N GLY A 146 -4.82 -2.62 -6.69
CA GLY A 146 -5.37 -2.75 -5.35
C GLY A 146 -6.29 -3.95 -5.27
N CYS A 147 -7.42 -3.84 -4.57
CA CYS A 147 -8.38 -4.94 -4.44
C CYS A 147 -9.83 -4.43 -4.47
N TYR A 148 -10.75 -5.30 -4.88
CA TYR A 148 -12.18 -5.04 -4.75
C TYR A 148 -12.67 -5.49 -3.37
N ILE A 149 -13.70 -4.81 -2.86
CA ILE A 149 -14.43 -5.24 -1.67
C ILE A 149 -15.65 -6.02 -2.15
N TYR A 150 -15.55 -7.34 -2.14
CA TYR A 150 -16.59 -8.25 -2.60
C TYR A 150 -17.69 -8.45 -1.57
N SER A 151 -18.79 -9.08 -1.98
CA SER A 151 -20.02 -9.23 -1.18
C SER A 151 -19.82 -10.06 0.09
N ASP A 152 -18.94 -11.05 0.05
CA ASP A 152 -18.53 -11.88 1.20
C ASP A 152 -17.88 -11.08 2.32
N LEU A 153 -17.25 -9.95 1.98
CA LEU A 153 -16.67 -9.00 2.93
C LEU A 153 -17.62 -7.87 3.33
N ARG A 154 -18.76 -7.71 2.64
CA ARG A 154 -19.77 -6.71 3.02
C ARG A 154 -20.38 -7.00 4.38
N ASP A 155 -20.53 -8.27 4.74
CA ASP A 155 -21.07 -8.66 6.04
C ASP A 155 -20.12 -8.32 7.19
N GLU A 156 -18.82 -8.17 6.92
CA GLU A 156 -17.83 -7.66 7.87
C GLU A 156 -17.88 -6.12 7.98
N ILE A 157 -18.36 -5.43 6.94
CA ILE A 157 -18.49 -3.97 6.87
C ILE A 157 -19.98 -3.58 6.94
N LYS A 158 -20.59 -3.80 8.11
CA LYS A 158 -21.97 -3.33 8.42
C LYS A 158 -22.04 -1.83 8.77
N GLY A 159 -20.95 -1.11 8.52
CA GLY A 159 -20.70 0.24 9.01
C GLY A 159 -19.92 0.23 10.32
N GLY A 160 -19.21 1.33 10.57
CA GLY A 160 -18.41 1.52 11.79
C GLY A 160 -16.91 1.44 11.57
N LYS A 161 -16.18 1.23 12.67
CA LYS A 161 -14.72 1.22 12.69
C LYS A 161 -14.18 -0.10 12.15
N VAL A 162 -13.25 -0.01 11.20
CA VAL A 162 -12.49 -1.15 10.67
C VAL A 162 -11.01 -0.81 10.65
N THR A 163 -10.17 -1.83 10.83
CA THR A 163 -8.72 -1.69 10.70
C THR A 163 -8.32 -1.96 9.25
N LEU A 164 -7.83 -0.94 8.57
CA LEU A 164 -7.23 -1.08 7.25
C LEU A 164 -5.71 -1.10 7.40
N ALA A 165 -5.07 -2.10 6.82
CA ALA A 165 -3.62 -2.30 6.90
C ALA A 165 -3.04 -2.63 5.51
N VAL A 166 -1.82 -2.19 5.24
CA VAL A 166 -1.10 -2.48 4.00
C VAL A 166 0.39 -2.64 4.26
N THR A 167 1.01 -3.57 3.53
CA THR A 167 2.46 -3.68 3.45
C THR A 167 2.95 -3.59 2.01
N SER A 168 4.13 -3.04 1.81
CA SER A 168 4.81 -2.97 0.52
C SER A 168 6.34 -2.90 0.71
N PHE A 169 7.09 -3.03 -0.38
CA PHE A 169 8.55 -3.05 -0.40
C PHE A 169 9.10 -1.93 -1.30
N LEU A 170 10.24 -1.34 -0.93
CA LEU A 170 10.95 -0.41 -1.81
C LEU A 170 11.54 -1.17 -3.00
N ARG A 171 11.65 -0.46 -4.12
CA ARG A 171 12.36 -0.95 -5.30
C ARG A 171 13.77 -0.38 -5.36
N TYR A 172 14.74 -1.24 -5.65
CA TYR A 172 16.16 -0.89 -5.76
C TYR A 172 16.75 -1.15 -7.16
N ASN A 173 15.97 -1.68 -8.10
CA ASN A 173 16.46 -1.97 -9.44
C ASN A 173 15.52 -1.46 -10.55
N HIS A 174 16.11 -1.30 -11.72
CA HIS A 174 15.45 -1.09 -12.98
C HIS A 174 15.80 -2.26 -13.92
N PRO A 175 14.82 -2.91 -14.57
CA PRO A 175 15.05 -4.14 -15.34
C PRO A 175 16.01 -3.96 -16.52
N ARG A 176 16.23 -2.71 -16.96
CA ARG A 176 17.17 -2.35 -18.04
C ARG A 176 18.41 -1.56 -17.60
N ARG A 177 18.41 -0.96 -16.41
CA ARG A 177 19.49 -0.06 -15.96
C ARG A 177 20.26 -0.59 -14.76
N GLY A 178 19.85 -1.74 -14.21
CA GLY A 178 20.46 -2.34 -13.03
C GLY A 178 20.03 -1.61 -11.76
N LEU A 179 20.97 -1.45 -10.83
CA LEU A 179 20.74 -0.81 -9.54
C LEU A 179 20.30 0.65 -9.72
N GLN A 180 19.32 1.08 -8.93
CA GLN A 180 18.87 2.47 -8.84
C GLN A 180 18.66 2.85 -7.37
N PRO A 181 18.65 4.15 -7.04
CA PRO A 181 18.29 4.60 -5.72
C PRO A 181 16.93 4.04 -5.26
N PRO A 182 16.75 3.79 -3.95
CA PRO A 182 15.48 3.32 -3.41
C PRO A 182 14.35 4.24 -3.83
N ARG A 183 13.27 3.63 -4.32
CA ARG A 183 12.06 4.37 -4.66
C ARG A 183 10.80 3.60 -4.33
N GLY A 184 9.82 4.33 -3.84
CA GLY A 184 8.51 3.82 -3.48
C GLY A 184 7.53 4.96 -3.28
N HIS A 185 6.27 4.67 -3.53
CA HIS A 185 5.17 5.56 -3.24
C HIS A 185 3.96 4.69 -2.90
N LEU A 186 3.32 4.99 -1.77
CA LEU A 186 2.22 4.21 -1.22
C LEU A 186 1.18 5.17 -0.64
N SER A 187 -0.04 5.06 -1.13
CA SER A 187 -1.21 5.65 -0.49
C SER A 187 -2.40 4.74 -0.70
N LEU A 188 -3.41 4.86 0.17
CA LEU A 188 -4.65 4.12 0.04
C LEU A 188 -5.81 5.06 -0.25
N GLN A 189 -6.63 4.68 -1.21
CA GLN A 189 -7.90 5.33 -1.52
C GLN A 189 -9.01 4.27 -1.52
N ILE A 190 -10.12 4.57 -0.85
CA ILE A 190 -11.35 3.78 -1.00
C ILE A 190 -12.20 4.49 -2.04
N GLU A 191 -12.48 3.81 -3.14
CA GLU A 191 -13.32 4.31 -4.20
C GLU A 191 -14.66 3.59 -4.21
N LYS A 192 -15.72 4.33 -4.58
CA LYS A 192 -17.10 3.86 -4.65
C LYS A 192 -17.65 4.20 -6.03
N GLN A 193 -18.29 3.23 -6.66
CA GLN A 193 -18.93 3.39 -7.96
C GLN A 193 -20.35 2.83 -7.94
N LYS A 194 -21.32 3.61 -8.44
CA LYS A 194 -22.70 3.10 -8.64
C LYS A 194 -22.69 2.07 -9.77
N MET A 195 -23.36 0.94 -9.56
CA MET A 195 -23.51 -0.07 -10.60
C MET A 195 -24.33 0.49 -11.76
N PRO A 196 -23.90 0.27 -13.01
CA PRO A 196 -24.73 0.62 -14.16
C PRO A 196 -25.98 -0.26 -14.16
N SER A 197 -27.09 0.27 -14.70
CA SER A 197 -28.24 -0.55 -15.04
C SER A 197 -27.81 -1.54 -16.12
N LEU A 198 -28.04 -2.84 -15.88
CA LEU A 198 -27.93 -3.84 -16.93
C LEU A 198 -29.05 -3.56 -17.96
N LYS A 199 -28.71 -3.61 -19.24
CA LYS A 199 -29.68 -3.53 -20.33
C LYS A 199 -30.34 -4.89 -20.54
#